data_AF-A0A2S5K684-F1
#
_entry.id   AF-A0A2S5K684-F1
#
_cell.length_a   1.000
_cell.length_b   1.000
_cell.length_c   1.000
_cell.angle_alpha   90.00
_cell.angle_beta   90.00
_cell.angle_gamma   90.00
#
_symmetry.space_group_name_H-M   'P 1'
#
loop_
_entity.id
_entity.type
_entity.pdbx_description
1 polymer ?
#
loop_
_entity_poly.entity_id
_entity_poly.type
_entity_poly.pdbx_seq_one_letter_code
_entity_poly.pdbx_strand_id
1 'polypeptide(L)'
;MRFSEEWFHSYKKKPKTRSKPADKAEGVASVKSVKASAWLTALTEVSVHAKALAALVKNPDLLAGKKEHYDQVRIFDHFHRNNRVIYDHLYAVPNGGFRLKKTAAAIEAEGAKRGVPDMCLEMPSGVYHGMRIEQKHGKRMPSEKQIEWMQRLKAQGFYVLLSFSPEETIRVTEQYAALEAGGVMPAHENDGFWSE
;
A
#
# COMPACT_ATOMS: atom_id res chain seq x y z
N MET A 1 -20.04 11.83 -18.74
CA MET A 1 -19.84 13.14 -18.08
C MET A 1 -18.85 13.92 -18.93
N ARG A 2 -19.29 14.97 -19.65
CA ARG A 2 -18.39 15.83 -20.43
C ARG A 2 -18.35 17.18 -19.72
N PHE A 3 -17.17 17.59 -19.27
CA PHE A 3 -16.96 18.92 -18.69
C PHE A 3 -17.20 19.97 -19.78
N SER A 4 -17.91 21.06 -19.47
CA SER A 4 -18.14 22.15 -20.41
C SER A 4 -16.84 22.89 -20.72
N GLU A 5 -16.73 23.49 -21.91
CA GLU A 5 -15.58 24.32 -22.28
C GLU A 5 -15.37 25.49 -21.29
N GLU A 6 -16.44 25.98 -20.68
CA GLU A 6 -16.41 27.01 -19.63
C GLU A 6 -15.61 26.55 -18.40
N TRP A 7 -15.72 25.28 -18.01
CA TRP A 7 -14.97 24.71 -16.89
C TRP A 7 -13.46 24.75 -17.17
N PHE A 8 -13.04 24.40 -18.40
CA PHE A 8 -11.64 24.45 -18.83
C PHE A 8 -11.05 25.86 -18.80
N HIS A 9 -11.81 26.87 -19.21
CA HIS A 9 -11.33 28.26 -19.29
C HIS A 9 -11.19 28.93 -17.92
N SER A 10 -11.91 28.44 -16.90
CA SER A 10 -11.78 28.92 -15.52
C SER A 10 -10.46 28.53 -14.83
N TYR A 11 -9.72 27.56 -15.38
CA TYR A 11 -8.52 26.96 -14.75
C TYR A 11 -7.21 27.73 -15.03
N LYS A 12 -7.25 28.99 -15.47
CA LYS A 12 -6.04 29.81 -15.61
C LYS A 12 -5.58 30.32 -14.23
N LYS A 13 -4.67 29.58 -13.60
CA LYS A 13 -3.95 29.98 -12.37
C LYS A 13 -3.35 31.38 -12.53
N LYS A 14 -3.72 32.33 -11.66
CA LYS A 14 -2.96 33.58 -11.49
C LYS A 14 -1.54 33.25 -11.02
N PRO A 15 -0.48 33.77 -11.66
CA PRO A 15 0.89 33.57 -11.16
C PRO A 15 1.05 34.27 -9.81
N LYS A 16 1.52 33.55 -8.79
CA LYS A 16 1.96 34.15 -7.52
C LYS A 16 3.29 34.86 -7.78
N THR A 17 3.27 36.18 -7.88
CA THR A 17 4.48 37.02 -7.80
C THR A 17 5.08 36.88 -6.41
N ARG A 18 6.24 36.22 -6.32
CA ARG A 18 7.01 36.09 -5.08
C ARG A 18 8.15 37.11 -5.14
N SER A 19 8.05 38.17 -4.35
CA SER A 19 9.12 39.16 -4.17
C SER A 19 10.30 38.51 -3.42
N LYS A 20 11.50 38.55 -4.01
CA LYS A 20 12.76 38.23 -3.32
C LYS A 20 13.21 39.44 -2.48
N PRO A 21 13.67 39.27 -1.24
CA PRO A 21 14.60 40.19 -0.62
C PRO A 21 16.05 39.83 -0.98
N ALA A 22 16.89 40.87 -1.02
CA ALA A 22 18.29 40.85 -1.42
C ALA A 22 19.27 40.36 -0.32
N ASP A 23 20.51 40.18 -0.77
CA ASP A 23 21.70 39.57 -0.16
C ASP A 23 22.08 39.98 1.28
N LYS A 24 22.61 39.01 2.04
CA LYS A 24 24.01 38.98 2.52
C LYS A 24 24.28 37.79 3.45
N ALA A 25 25.34 37.03 3.15
CA ALA A 25 26.49 36.78 4.04
C ALA A 25 27.28 35.56 3.53
N GLU A 26 28.55 35.78 3.22
CA GLU A 26 29.53 34.75 2.91
C GLU A 26 29.73 33.82 4.11
N GLY A 27 29.43 32.54 3.91
CA GLY A 27 29.62 31.47 4.88
C GLY A 27 30.49 30.39 4.28
N VAL A 28 31.61 30.14 4.95
CA VAL A 28 32.59 29.04 4.85
C VAL A 28 32.18 27.88 3.95
N ALA A 29 33.03 27.57 2.97
CA ALA A 29 32.88 26.45 2.04
C ALA A 29 32.65 25.13 2.80
N SER A 30 31.42 24.62 2.78
CA SER A 30 31.15 23.25 3.18
C SER A 30 31.88 22.31 2.21
N VAL A 31 32.70 21.42 2.75
CA VAL A 31 33.30 20.30 2.01
C VAL A 31 32.17 19.59 1.26
N LYS A 32 32.19 19.67 -0.08
CA LYS A 32 31.18 19.04 -0.95
C LYS A 32 31.23 17.54 -0.67
N SER A 33 30.13 16.99 -0.15
CA SER A 33 29.96 15.54 -0.08
C SER A 33 30.07 14.99 -1.50
N VAL A 34 31.03 14.08 -1.70
CA VAL A 34 31.18 13.35 -2.95
C VAL A 34 29.88 12.55 -3.14
N LYS A 35 29.12 12.85 -4.20
CA LYS A 35 27.94 12.05 -4.54
C LYS A 35 28.41 10.62 -4.78
N ALA A 36 27.96 9.69 -3.94
CA ALA A 36 28.19 8.27 -4.15
C ALA A 36 27.74 7.89 -5.58
N SER A 37 28.45 6.94 -6.19
CA SER A 37 28.06 6.42 -7.50
C SER A 37 26.62 5.89 -7.44
N ALA A 38 25.91 5.91 -8.57
CA ALA A 38 24.53 5.44 -8.63
C ALA A 38 24.38 3.99 -8.13
N TRP A 39 25.37 3.12 -8.42
CA TRP A 39 25.37 1.74 -7.96
C TRP A 39 25.58 1.61 -6.44
N LEU A 40 26.44 2.43 -5.82
CA LEU A 40 26.60 2.47 -4.37
C LEU A 40 25.34 3.01 -3.69
N THR A 41 24.70 4.01 -4.30
CA THR A 41 23.46 4.59 -3.80
C THR A 41 22.35 3.54 -3.74
N ALA A 42 22.21 2.73 -4.80
CA ALA A 42 21.25 1.62 -4.85
C ALA A 42 21.53 0.55 -3.78
N LEU A 43 22.79 0.25 -3.47
CA LEU A 43 23.15 -0.69 -2.40
C LEU A 43 22.80 -0.18 -1.00
N THR A 44 22.74 1.14 -0.81
CA THR A 44 22.42 1.77 0.48
C THR A 44 20.96 2.18 0.61
N GLU A 45 20.11 1.91 -0.39
CA GLU A 45 18.72 2.34 -0.37
C GLU A 45 17.93 1.57 0.68
N VAL A 46 17.75 2.19 1.85
CA VAL A 46 16.91 1.65 2.91
C VAL A 46 15.46 2.00 2.61
N SER A 47 14.64 0.98 2.38
CA SER A 47 13.20 1.12 2.14
C SER A 47 12.51 1.89 3.28
N VAL A 48 11.39 2.55 2.99
CA VAL A 48 10.58 3.22 4.02
C VAL A 48 10.08 2.20 5.07
N HIS A 49 9.85 0.96 4.65
CA HIS A 49 9.42 -0.15 5.50
C HIS A 49 10.52 -0.58 6.46
N ALA A 50 11.75 -0.74 5.96
CA ALA A 50 12.93 -1.05 6.76
C ALA A 50 13.20 0.03 7.82
N LYS A 51 13.00 1.31 7.48
CA LYS A 51 13.10 2.41 8.46
C LYS A 51 12.03 2.30 9.55
N ALA A 52 10.79 1.98 9.18
CA ALA A 52 9.71 1.79 10.14
C ALA A 52 9.94 0.57 11.06
N LEU A 53 10.45 -0.54 10.51
CA LEU A 53 10.81 -1.73 11.29
C LEU A 53 12.02 -1.47 12.20
N ALA A 54 13.04 -0.74 11.73
CA ALA A 54 14.16 -0.33 12.57
C ALA A 54 13.72 0.58 13.72
N ALA A 55 12.75 1.47 13.49
CA ALA A 55 12.15 2.28 14.53
C ALA A 55 11.37 1.42 15.55
N LEU A 56 10.65 0.39 15.08
CA LEU A 56 9.97 -0.56 15.95
C LEU A 56 10.95 -1.36 16.82
N VAL A 57 12.09 -1.80 16.27
CA VAL A 57 13.13 -2.48 17.05
C VAL A 57 13.67 -1.58 18.17
N LYS A 58 13.85 -0.28 17.90
CA LYS A 58 14.30 0.69 18.90
C LYS A 58 13.23 1.02 19.95
N ASN A 59 11.96 0.95 19.58
CA ASN A 59 10.84 1.21 20.47
C ASN A 59 9.71 0.18 20.25
N PRO A 60 9.77 -0.97 20.93
CA PRO A 60 8.78 -2.04 20.79
C PRO A 60 7.35 -1.64 21.15
N ASP A 61 7.16 -0.61 21.99
CA ASP A 61 5.83 -0.13 22.38
C ASP A 61 5.02 0.43 21.22
N LEU A 62 5.68 0.80 20.11
CA LEU A 62 5.00 1.20 18.88
C LEU A 62 4.07 0.11 18.34
N LEU A 63 4.33 -1.17 18.66
CA LEU A 63 3.50 -2.30 18.27
C LEU A 63 2.11 -2.27 18.92
N ALA A 64 1.99 -1.68 20.11
CA ALA A 64 0.75 -1.66 20.87
C ALA A 64 -0.36 -0.96 20.07
N GLY A 65 -1.45 -1.68 19.81
CA GLY A 65 -2.58 -1.19 19.02
C GLY A 65 -2.33 -1.10 17.50
N LYS A 66 -1.13 -1.43 17.00
CA LYS A 66 -0.73 -1.30 15.59
C LYS A 66 -0.19 -2.59 14.98
N LYS A 67 -0.61 -3.75 15.49
CA LYS A 67 -0.10 -5.05 15.05
C LYS A 67 -0.36 -5.30 13.56
N GLU A 68 -1.60 -5.12 13.09
CA GLU A 68 -1.95 -5.23 11.66
C GLU A 68 -1.15 -4.25 10.78
N HIS A 69 -0.93 -3.03 11.26
CA HIS A 69 -0.09 -2.07 10.55
C HIS A 69 1.34 -2.58 10.39
N TYR A 70 1.97 -3.09 11.46
CA TYR A 70 3.33 -3.60 11.37
C TYR A 70 3.42 -4.92 10.60
N ASP A 71 2.38 -5.75 10.61
CA ASP A 71 2.30 -6.92 9.74
C ASP A 71 2.32 -6.52 8.27
N GLN A 72 1.51 -5.52 7.88
CA GLN A 72 1.54 -4.95 6.54
C GLN A 72 2.94 -4.38 6.19
N VAL A 73 3.57 -3.63 7.10
CA VAL A 73 4.93 -3.12 6.88
C VAL A 73 5.94 -4.26 6.63
N ARG A 74 5.82 -5.39 7.36
CA ARG A 74 6.69 -6.57 7.16
C ARG A 74 6.50 -7.18 5.78
N ILE A 75 5.25 -7.28 5.30
CA ILE A 75 4.93 -7.80 3.96
C ILE A 75 5.57 -6.92 2.88
N PHE A 76 5.39 -5.60 2.96
CA PHE A 76 5.98 -4.68 1.99
C PHE A 76 7.51 -4.64 2.04
N ASP A 77 8.12 -4.73 3.23
CA ASP A 77 9.58 -4.81 3.33
C ASP A 77 10.13 -6.10 2.69
N HIS A 78 9.43 -7.24 2.87
CA HIS A 78 9.80 -8.50 2.24
C HIS A 78 9.83 -8.36 0.71
N PHE A 79 8.74 -7.91 0.10
CA PHE A 79 8.69 -7.79 -1.37
C PHE A 79 9.66 -6.74 -1.89
N HIS A 80 9.84 -5.61 -1.19
CA HIS A 80 10.82 -4.61 -1.58
C HIS A 80 12.24 -5.20 -1.69
N ARG A 81 12.61 -6.10 -0.77
CA ARG A 81 13.96 -6.69 -0.70
C ARG A 81 14.13 -7.90 -1.62
N ASN A 82 13.11 -8.74 -1.71
CA ASN A 82 13.25 -10.09 -2.25
C ASN A 82 12.57 -10.27 -3.61
N ASN A 83 11.56 -9.46 -3.94
CA ASN A 83 10.85 -9.56 -5.21
C ASN A 83 10.28 -8.21 -5.66
N ARG A 84 11.12 -7.45 -6.35
CA ARG A 84 10.80 -6.09 -6.80
C ARG A 84 9.63 -6.05 -7.79
N VAL A 85 9.45 -7.10 -8.59
CA VAL A 85 8.34 -7.19 -9.55
C VAL A 85 7.00 -7.21 -8.82
N ILE A 86 6.86 -8.04 -7.79
CA ILE A 86 5.65 -8.04 -6.95
C ILE A 86 5.50 -6.71 -6.23
N TYR A 87 6.57 -6.19 -5.64
CA TYR A 87 6.54 -4.93 -4.88
C TYR A 87 6.04 -3.75 -5.72
N ASP A 88 6.51 -3.62 -6.96
CA ASP A 88 6.15 -2.49 -7.83
C ASP A 88 4.66 -2.50 -8.25
N HIS A 89 3.98 -3.66 -8.15
CA HIS A 89 2.54 -3.82 -8.45
C HIS A 89 1.66 -3.94 -7.20
N LEU A 90 2.27 -4.04 -6.01
CA LEU A 90 1.59 -4.16 -4.73
C LEU A 90 1.43 -2.77 -4.10
N TYR A 91 0.21 -2.42 -3.67
CA TYR A 91 -0.02 -1.19 -2.92
C TYR A 91 -1.07 -1.35 -1.82
N ALA A 92 -0.93 -0.52 -0.78
CA ALA A 92 -1.86 -0.44 0.31
C ALA A 92 -3.05 0.45 -0.04
N VAL A 93 -4.25 0.07 0.38
CA VAL A 93 -5.45 0.89 0.31
C VAL A 93 -5.62 1.56 1.68
N PRO A 94 -5.38 2.87 1.82
CA PRO A 94 -5.35 3.52 3.13
C PRO A 94 -6.78 3.82 3.63
N ASN A 95 -7.56 2.79 3.94
CA ASN A 95 -8.96 2.95 4.40
C ASN A 95 -9.14 2.80 5.92
N GLY A 96 -8.16 2.26 6.65
CA GLY A 96 -8.28 1.89 8.08
C GLY A 96 -7.68 2.85 9.13
N GLY A 97 -7.39 4.11 8.81
CA GLY A 97 -6.66 5.02 9.73
C GLY A 97 -7.55 5.97 10.54
N PHE A 98 -7.13 6.31 11.78
CA PHE A 98 -7.72 7.44 12.51
C PHE A 98 -7.51 8.73 11.71
N ARG A 99 -8.59 9.47 11.52
CA ARG A 99 -8.61 10.73 10.77
C ARG A 99 -9.57 11.70 11.46
N LEU A 100 -9.29 12.99 11.29
CA LEU A 100 -10.24 14.03 11.65
C LEU A 100 -11.52 13.88 10.83
N LYS A 101 -12.68 14.18 11.42
CA LYS A 101 -14.00 14.00 10.77
C LYS A 101 -14.08 14.66 9.39
N LYS A 102 -13.53 15.87 9.25
CA LYS A 102 -13.48 16.60 7.97
C LYS A 102 -12.70 15.85 6.90
N THR A 103 -11.56 15.25 7.26
CA THR A 103 -10.73 14.46 6.35
C THR A 103 -11.44 13.17 5.96
N ALA A 104 -12.15 12.52 6.88
CA ALA A 104 -12.93 11.32 6.59
C ALA A 104 -14.05 11.61 5.57
N ALA A 105 -14.81 12.69 5.77
CA ALA A 105 -15.87 13.10 4.84
C ALA A 105 -15.34 13.47 3.44
N ALA A 106 -14.20 14.16 3.38
CA ALA A 106 -13.56 14.49 2.10
C ALA A 106 -13.13 13.24 1.33
N ILE A 107 -12.49 12.29 2.00
CA ILE A 107 -12.01 11.04 1.37
C ILE A 107 -13.17 10.13 0.96
N GLU A 108 -14.27 10.10 1.72
CA GLU A 108 -15.51 9.43 1.30
C GLU A 108 -16.11 10.07 0.04
N ALA A 109 -16.09 11.41 -0.05
CA ALA A 109 -16.51 12.14 -1.25
C ALA A 109 -15.58 11.90 -2.46
N GLU A 110 -14.29 11.62 -2.21
CA GLU A 110 -13.33 11.18 -3.23
C GLU A 110 -13.54 9.72 -3.66
N GLY A 111 -14.47 9.00 -3.03
CA GLY A 111 -14.88 7.67 -3.42
C GLY A 111 -14.35 6.54 -2.54
N ALA A 112 -13.67 6.84 -1.43
CA ALA A 112 -13.26 5.80 -0.49
C ALA A 112 -14.46 5.01 0.01
N LYS A 113 -14.31 3.69 0.04
CA LYS A 113 -15.36 2.76 0.46
C LYS A 113 -14.92 2.01 1.70
N ARG A 114 -15.82 1.91 2.67
CA ARG A 114 -15.60 1.10 3.87
C ARG A 114 -15.49 -0.38 3.47
N GLY A 115 -14.55 -1.07 4.11
CA GLY A 115 -14.37 -2.52 3.97
C GLY A 115 -13.62 -2.98 2.72
N VAL A 116 -13.09 -2.08 1.88
CA VAL A 116 -12.18 -2.48 0.81
C VAL A 116 -10.94 -3.14 1.43
N PRO A 117 -10.44 -4.27 0.88
CA PRO A 117 -9.26 -4.96 1.37
C PRO A 117 -8.02 -4.04 1.51
N ASP A 118 -7.17 -4.35 2.49
CA ASP A 118 -6.03 -3.53 2.88
C ASP A 118 -4.95 -3.39 1.80
N MET A 119 -4.77 -4.39 0.94
CA MET A 119 -3.76 -4.40 -0.12
C MET A 119 -4.33 -4.92 -1.44
N CYS A 120 -3.78 -4.38 -2.53
CA CYS A 120 -4.07 -4.78 -3.90
C CYS A 120 -2.76 -5.11 -4.62
N LEU A 121 -2.73 -6.25 -5.29
CA LEU A 121 -1.67 -6.62 -6.23
C LEU A 121 -2.26 -6.57 -7.65
N GLU A 122 -1.84 -5.58 -8.43
CA GLU A 122 -2.28 -5.37 -9.82
C GLU A 122 -1.38 -6.15 -10.79
N MET A 123 -1.42 -7.46 -10.65
CA MET A 123 -0.66 -8.39 -11.47
C MET A 123 -1.55 -9.59 -11.81
N PRO A 124 -2.08 -9.69 -13.03
CA PRO A 124 -2.86 -10.85 -13.45
C PRO A 124 -2.00 -12.12 -13.39
N SER A 125 -2.57 -13.21 -12.91
CA SER A 125 -1.88 -14.49 -12.77
C SER A 125 -2.86 -15.65 -12.79
N GLY A 126 -2.53 -16.73 -13.48
CA GLY A 126 -3.44 -17.86 -13.68
C GLY A 126 -4.75 -17.45 -14.35
N VAL A 127 -5.88 -17.76 -13.71
CA VAL A 127 -7.23 -17.36 -14.14
C VAL A 127 -7.69 -16.00 -13.57
N TYR A 128 -6.87 -15.35 -12.74
CA TYR A 128 -7.29 -14.20 -11.94
C TYR A 128 -6.83 -12.87 -12.54
N HIS A 129 -7.67 -11.83 -12.42
CA HIS A 129 -7.36 -10.48 -12.91
C HIS A 129 -6.36 -9.71 -12.03
N GLY A 130 -6.18 -10.16 -10.80
CA GLY A 130 -5.30 -9.58 -9.79
C GLY A 130 -5.61 -10.19 -8.42
N MET A 131 -4.90 -9.73 -7.40
CA MET A 131 -5.08 -10.22 -6.03
C MET A 131 -5.48 -9.09 -5.07
N ARG A 132 -6.33 -9.45 -4.10
CA ARG A 132 -6.87 -8.57 -3.06
C ARG A 132 -6.60 -9.23 -1.72
N ILE A 133 -6.01 -8.48 -0.78
CA ILE A 133 -5.56 -9.05 0.49
C ILE A 133 -6.16 -8.23 1.63
N GLU A 134 -6.93 -8.91 2.47
CA GLU A 134 -7.41 -8.41 3.75
C GLU A 134 -6.49 -8.98 4.84
N GLN A 135 -5.80 -8.11 5.57
CA GLN A 135 -4.81 -8.50 6.57
C GLN A 135 -5.38 -8.32 7.97
N LYS A 136 -5.37 -9.41 8.74
CA LYS A 136 -5.73 -9.44 10.15
C LYS A 136 -4.53 -9.85 11.00
N HIS A 137 -4.67 -9.65 12.30
CA HIS A 137 -3.71 -10.08 13.30
C HIS A 137 -4.39 -10.85 14.43
N GLY A 138 -3.93 -12.08 14.69
CA GLY A 138 -4.47 -12.94 15.74
C GLY A 138 -5.91 -13.34 15.46
N LYS A 139 -6.80 -13.27 16.47
CA LYS A 139 -8.21 -13.72 16.36
C LYS A 139 -9.17 -12.66 15.81
N ARG A 140 -8.67 -11.63 15.13
CA ARG A 140 -9.51 -10.52 14.64
C ARG A 140 -10.16 -10.89 13.33
N MET A 141 -11.47 -11.09 13.34
CA MET A 141 -12.24 -11.44 12.13
C MET A 141 -12.50 -10.22 11.24
N PRO A 142 -12.67 -10.43 9.92
CA PRO A 142 -13.17 -9.37 9.03
C PRO A 142 -14.56 -8.91 9.44
N SER A 143 -14.84 -7.63 9.24
CA SER A 143 -16.18 -7.06 9.40
C SER A 143 -17.11 -7.52 8.27
N GLU A 144 -18.43 -7.42 8.48
CA GLU A 144 -19.44 -7.73 7.44
C GLU A 144 -19.16 -6.98 6.12
N LYS A 145 -18.80 -5.69 6.20
CA LYS A 145 -18.46 -4.90 5.00
C LYS A 145 -17.20 -5.38 4.30
N GLN A 146 -16.23 -5.95 5.03
CA GLN A 146 -15.04 -6.56 4.43
C GLN A 146 -15.42 -7.87 3.73
N ILE A 147 -16.26 -8.69 4.36
CA ILE A 147 -16.79 -9.93 3.76
C ILE A 147 -17.55 -9.62 2.47
N GLU A 148 -18.48 -8.65 2.48
CA GLU A 148 -19.20 -8.21 1.28
C GLU A 148 -18.26 -7.80 0.13
N TRP A 149 -17.18 -7.06 0.45
CA TRP A 149 -16.18 -6.68 -0.54
C TRP A 149 -15.43 -7.88 -1.10
N MET A 150 -14.97 -8.78 -0.22
CA MET A 150 -14.22 -9.97 -0.60
C MET A 150 -15.06 -10.88 -1.51
N GLN A 151 -16.32 -11.15 -1.15
CA GLN A 151 -17.25 -11.92 -1.98
C GLN A 151 -17.48 -11.28 -3.35
N ARG A 152 -17.73 -9.96 -3.39
CA ARG A 152 -17.89 -9.24 -4.66
C ARG A 152 -16.65 -9.32 -5.55
N LEU A 153 -15.46 -9.15 -4.98
CA LEU A 153 -14.20 -9.19 -5.74
C LEU A 153 -13.92 -10.60 -6.27
N LYS A 154 -14.17 -11.64 -5.46
CA LYS A 154 -14.10 -13.06 -5.88
C LYS A 154 -15.02 -13.32 -7.07
N ALA A 155 -16.28 -12.87 -6.98
CA ALA A 155 -17.26 -13.02 -8.06
C ALA A 155 -16.88 -12.29 -9.36
N GLN A 156 -16.01 -11.28 -9.29
CA GLN A 156 -15.49 -10.54 -10.44
C GLN A 156 -14.18 -11.11 -11.01
N GLY A 157 -13.70 -12.26 -10.52
CA GLY A 157 -12.49 -12.91 -11.05
C GLY A 157 -11.19 -12.46 -10.40
N PHE A 158 -11.22 -11.78 -9.25
CA PHE A 158 -10.02 -11.53 -8.45
C PHE A 158 -9.74 -12.70 -7.52
N TYR A 159 -8.45 -12.99 -7.30
CA TYR A 159 -8.06 -13.82 -6.16
C TYR A 159 -8.16 -12.97 -4.89
N VAL A 160 -8.80 -13.50 -3.86
CA VAL A 160 -9.02 -12.79 -2.60
C VAL A 160 -8.46 -13.62 -1.47
N LEU A 161 -7.57 -13.02 -0.70
CA LEU A 161 -6.93 -13.63 0.45
C LEU A 161 -7.36 -12.90 1.72
N LEU A 162 -7.97 -13.64 2.65
CA LEU A 162 -7.99 -13.25 4.06
C LEU A 162 -6.76 -13.89 4.73
N SER A 163 -5.89 -13.06 5.29
CA SER A 163 -4.68 -13.52 5.97
C SER A 163 -4.61 -13.04 7.42
N PHE A 164 -4.05 -13.85 8.31
CA PHE A 164 -3.86 -13.53 9.73
C PHE A 164 -2.38 -13.32 10.12
N SER A 165 -1.45 -13.46 9.17
CA SER A 165 -0.02 -13.28 9.41
C SER A 165 0.75 -12.78 8.18
N PRO A 166 1.86 -12.06 8.35
CA PRO A 166 2.75 -11.69 7.25
C PRO A 166 3.27 -12.87 6.45
N GLU A 167 3.63 -13.96 7.13
CA GLU A 167 4.23 -15.15 6.54
C GLU A 167 3.27 -15.85 5.57
N GLU A 168 1.99 -15.91 5.93
CA GLU A 168 0.94 -16.43 5.07
C GLU A 168 0.72 -15.54 3.85
N THR A 169 0.58 -14.23 4.04
CA THR A 169 0.42 -13.31 2.90
C THR A 169 1.59 -13.40 1.93
N ILE A 170 2.83 -13.43 2.44
CA ILE A 170 4.02 -13.56 1.61
C ILE A 170 3.96 -14.85 0.79
N ARG A 171 3.79 -15.99 1.46
CA ARG A 171 3.77 -17.32 0.81
C ARG A 171 2.69 -17.40 -0.28
N VAL A 172 1.46 -17.00 0.06
CA VAL A 172 0.33 -17.11 -0.87
C VAL A 172 0.47 -16.13 -2.03
N THR A 173 1.00 -14.93 -1.80
CA THR A 173 1.25 -13.96 -2.88
C THR A 173 2.34 -14.46 -3.83
N GLU A 174 3.40 -15.11 -3.33
CA GLU A 174 4.44 -15.73 -4.16
C GLU A 174 3.88 -16.92 -4.97
N GLN A 175 3.03 -17.75 -4.36
CA GLN A 175 2.34 -18.85 -5.06
C GLN A 175 1.40 -18.32 -6.16
N TYR A 176 0.63 -17.27 -5.85
CA TYR A 176 -0.23 -16.60 -6.80
C TYR A 176 0.57 -16.04 -7.98
N ALA A 177 1.68 -15.35 -7.70
CA ALA A 177 2.55 -14.77 -8.72
C ALA A 177 3.22 -15.80 -9.63
N ALA A 178 3.34 -17.05 -9.18
CA ALA A 178 3.95 -18.15 -9.92
C ALA A 178 2.95 -19.00 -10.72
N LEU A 179 1.66 -18.64 -10.75
CA LEU A 179 0.68 -19.38 -11.55
C LEU A 179 0.97 -19.22 -13.04
N GLU A 180 1.07 -20.35 -13.73
CA GLU A 180 1.04 -20.40 -15.19
C GLU A 180 -0.34 -19.99 -15.72
N ALA A 181 -0.41 -19.60 -17.01
CA ALA A 181 -1.67 -19.22 -17.64
C ALA A 181 -2.75 -20.31 -17.47
N GLY A 182 -3.93 -19.92 -16.97
CA GLY A 182 -5.02 -20.85 -16.66
C GLY A 182 -4.88 -21.61 -15.34
N GLY A 183 -3.79 -21.41 -14.59
CA GLY A 183 -3.61 -21.95 -13.25
C GLY A 183 -4.62 -21.40 -12.24
N VAL A 184 -4.96 -22.22 -11.24
CA VAL A 184 -5.93 -21.90 -10.19
C VAL A 184 -5.27 -22.07 -8.83
N MET A 185 -5.51 -21.15 -7.91
CA MET A 185 -5.04 -21.30 -6.53
C MET A 185 -5.82 -22.44 -5.85
N PRO A 186 -5.17 -23.27 -5.02
CA PRO A 186 -5.90 -24.20 -4.18
C PRO A 186 -6.83 -23.44 -3.21
N ALA A 187 -7.89 -24.11 -2.76
CA ALA A 187 -8.76 -23.58 -1.71
C ALA A 187 -7.92 -23.21 -0.48
N HIS A 188 -8.17 -22.01 0.06
CA HIS A 188 -7.43 -21.54 1.22
C HIS A 188 -8.24 -21.83 2.49
N GLU A 189 -7.59 -22.24 3.59
CA GLU A 189 -8.29 -22.61 4.83
C GLU A 189 -9.15 -21.46 5.39
N ASN A 190 -8.67 -20.22 5.21
CA ASN A 190 -9.38 -19.02 5.64
C ASN A 190 -10.61 -18.68 4.78
N ASP A 191 -10.84 -19.35 3.64
CA ASP A 191 -12.01 -19.12 2.80
C ASP A 191 -13.32 -19.40 3.55
N GLY A 192 -13.31 -20.34 4.48
CA GLY A 192 -14.47 -20.68 5.32
C GLY A 192 -14.93 -19.56 6.26
N PHE A 193 -14.15 -18.48 6.42
CA PHE A 193 -14.54 -17.33 7.25
C PHE A 193 -15.30 -16.25 6.49
N TRP A 194 -15.36 -16.32 5.15
CA TRP A 194 -15.92 -15.22 4.34
C TRP A 194 -16.55 -15.65 3.02
N SER A 195 -16.13 -16.77 2.44
CA SER A 195 -16.75 -17.34 1.26
C SER A 195 -17.89 -18.25 1.69
N GLU A 196 -19.07 -18.01 1.14
CA GLU A 196 -20.15 -19.00 1.08
C GLU A 196 -19.75 -20.19 0.20
#